data_AF-A0A427M700-F1
#
_entry.id   AF-A0A427M700-F1
#
_cell.length_a   1.000
_cell.length_b   1.000
_cell.length_c   1.000
_cell.angle_alpha   90.00
_cell.angle_beta   90.00
_cell.angle_gamma   90.00
#
_symmetry.space_group_name_H-M   'P 1'
#
loop_
_entity.id
_entity.type
_entity.pdbx_description
1 polymer ?
#
loop_
_entity_poly.entity_id
_entity_poly.type
_entity_poly.pdbx_seq_one_letter_code
_entity_poly.pdbx_strand_id
1 'polypeptide(L)'
;MADEIDIELFRQLEQELHRPDIRSSREAVSARLADDFLEFGSSGRVYDKHLTTNSLAQEGPSDRVTLPEVRDFTARIIAEDAVLVLYRSVWQADGGLPERTTLRSSVWKLIDGRWRMAFHQGTIVPTAVLRSAPAIPGHNVLLRTATSNDIEARLALGNDPEIIQMFGMSKTAVKPMSRDKATGWVQGIISNPYAWVIEVNGKFAGEIRLDRVDRTDRRASMAIGMYDANILGKGYGSEAIRLLLQYAFGELHLHRISVRVLAYNDRAIRAYKKCGFIIEGREREAAFVDGSWHDDLIMGIVDREFLKQPSSTPR
;
A
#
# COMPACT_ATOMS: atom_id res chain seq x y z
N MET A 1 -35.18 -9.75 -18.24
CA MET A 1 -34.49 -8.50 -18.63
C MET A 1 -33.60 -8.19 -17.47
N ALA A 2 -32.28 -8.09 -17.68
CA ALA A 2 -31.35 -7.91 -16.56
C ALA A 2 -31.70 -6.62 -15.82
N ASP A 3 -32.09 -6.73 -14.54
CA ASP A 3 -32.37 -5.58 -13.69
C ASP A 3 -31.14 -4.68 -13.65
N GLU A 4 -31.22 -3.56 -14.35
CA GLU A 4 -30.16 -2.56 -14.36
C GLU A 4 -30.17 -1.90 -12.98
N ILE A 5 -29.04 -2.04 -12.27
CA ILE A 5 -28.86 -1.45 -10.95
C ILE A 5 -28.85 0.08 -11.06
N ASP A 6 -29.73 0.76 -10.32
CA ASP A 6 -29.75 2.22 -10.27
C ASP A 6 -28.58 2.75 -9.42
N ILE A 7 -27.42 2.93 -10.06
CA ILE A 7 -26.19 3.42 -9.41
C ILE A 7 -26.40 4.80 -8.78
N GLU A 8 -27.23 5.66 -9.40
CA GLU A 8 -27.45 7.03 -8.93
C GLU A 8 -28.30 7.04 -7.66
N LEU A 9 -29.32 6.18 -7.57
CA LEU A 9 -30.08 5.98 -6.34
C LEU A 9 -29.16 5.63 -5.16
N PHE A 10 -28.29 4.64 -5.31
CA PHE A 10 -27.40 4.24 -4.21
C PHE A 10 -26.36 5.30 -3.88
N ARG A 11 -25.88 6.05 -4.87
CA ARG A 11 -24.99 7.19 -4.65
C ARG A 11 -25.66 8.26 -3.78
N GLN A 12 -26.93 8.56 -4.06
CA GLN A 12 -27.71 9.52 -3.27
C GLN A 12 -27.93 9.02 -1.84
N LEU A 13 -28.34 7.75 -1.67
CA LEU A 13 -28.54 7.14 -0.35
C LEU A 13 -27.27 7.21 0.53
N GLU A 14 -26.10 6.98 -0.06
CA GLU A 14 -24.80 7.12 0.63
C GLU A 14 -24.46 8.58 0.97
N GLN A 15 -24.73 9.52 0.06
CA GLN A 15 -24.46 10.94 0.28
C GLN A 15 -25.39 11.55 1.33
N GLU A 16 -26.64 11.11 1.42
CA GLU A 16 -27.60 11.57 2.42
C GLU A 16 -27.11 11.33 3.85
N LEU A 17 -26.44 10.21 4.12
CA LEU A 17 -25.88 9.88 5.44
C LEU A 17 -24.71 10.80 5.85
N HIS A 18 -24.16 11.58 4.92
CA HIS A 18 -23.18 12.64 5.19
C HIS A 18 -23.82 14.00 5.48
N ARG A 19 -25.09 14.20 5.14
CA ARG A 19 -25.76 15.48 5.35
C ARG A 19 -25.95 15.77 6.85
N PRO A 20 -25.54 16.94 7.35
CA PRO A 20 -25.62 17.25 8.79
C PRO A 20 -27.03 17.13 9.38
N ASP A 21 -28.07 17.52 8.63
CA ASP A 21 -29.47 17.44 9.03
C ASP A 21 -29.98 15.99 9.18
N ILE A 22 -29.48 15.09 8.34
CA ILE A 22 -29.79 13.66 8.43
C ILE A 22 -28.94 13.01 9.52
N ARG A 23 -27.62 13.21 9.48
CA ARG A 23 -26.65 12.55 10.35
C ARG A 23 -26.90 12.81 11.83
N SER A 24 -27.31 14.02 12.18
CA SER A 24 -27.62 14.38 13.58
C SER A 24 -29.01 13.92 14.04
N SER A 25 -29.89 13.48 13.14
CA SER A 25 -31.22 12.98 13.48
C SER A 25 -31.22 11.47 13.67
N ARG A 26 -31.49 11.02 14.89
CA ARG A 26 -31.64 9.61 15.24
C ARG A 26 -32.68 8.93 14.36
N GLU A 27 -33.82 9.59 14.15
CA GLU A 27 -34.94 9.08 13.37
C GLU A 27 -34.57 8.95 11.90
N ALA A 28 -33.93 9.98 11.33
CA ALA A 28 -33.56 10.00 9.91
C ALA A 28 -32.48 8.97 9.57
N VAL A 29 -31.49 8.78 10.45
CA VAL A 29 -30.48 7.72 10.32
C VAL A 29 -31.15 6.35 10.50
N SER A 30 -31.93 6.16 11.56
CA SER A 30 -32.58 4.88 11.87
C SER A 30 -33.46 4.38 10.73
N ALA A 31 -34.16 5.28 10.03
CA ALA A 31 -34.99 4.95 8.86
C ALA A 31 -34.19 4.40 7.66
N ARG A 32 -32.88 4.68 7.59
CA ARG A 32 -31.97 4.25 6.52
C ARG A 32 -31.15 3.01 6.87
N LEU A 33 -31.17 2.58 8.13
CA LEU A 33 -30.45 1.40 8.60
C LEU A 33 -31.39 0.21 8.78
N ALA A 34 -30.96 -0.97 8.35
CA ALA A 34 -31.66 -2.23 8.63
C ALA A 34 -31.59 -2.54 10.13
N ASP A 35 -32.53 -3.32 10.65
CA ASP A 35 -32.59 -3.61 12.09
C ASP A 35 -31.41 -4.48 12.55
N ASP A 36 -30.86 -5.29 11.64
CA ASP A 36 -29.63 -6.08 11.81
C ASP A 36 -28.36 -5.32 11.35
N PHE A 37 -28.42 -3.99 11.23
CA PHE A 37 -27.28 -3.18 10.78
C PHE A 37 -26.02 -3.38 11.64
N LEU A 38 -24.89 -3.52 10.95
CA LEU A 38 -23.56 -3.67 11.54
C LEU A 38 -22.54 -2.76 10.84
N GLU A 39 -21.72 -2.07 11.63
CA GLU A 39 -20.61 -1.26 11.12
C GLU A 39 -19.29 -1.61 11.80
N PHE A 40 -18.24 -1.71 10.98
CA PHE A 40 -16.86 -1.69 11.47
C PHE A 40 -16.28 -0.30 11.29
N GLY A 41 -16.16 0.41 12.41
CA GLY A 41 -15.58 1.74 12.43
C GLY A 41 -14.08 1.70 12.17
N SER A 42 -13.51 2.81 11.70
CA SER A 42 -12.07 2.92 11.45
C SER A 42 -11.20 2.73 12.71
N SER A 43 -11.80 2.77 13.90
CA SER A 43 -11.17 2.46 15.19
C SER A 43 -11.07 0.95 15.47
N GLY A 44 -11.65 0.10 14.63
CA GLY A 44 -11.83 -1.33 14.88
C GLY A 44 -13.00 -1.67 15.82
N ARG A 45 -13.74 -0.66 16.30
CA ARG A 45 -14.97 -0.87 17.07
C ARG A 45 -16.10 -1.33 16.15
N VAL A 46 -16.95 -2.18 16.71
CA VAL A 46 -18.18 -2.66 16.07
C VAL A 46 -19.35 -1.83 16.57
N TYR A 47 -20.17 -1.33 15.65
CA TYR A 47 -21.36 -0.53 15.95
C TYR A 47 -22.59 -1.22 15.38
N ASP A 48 -23.65 -1.30 16.18
CA ASP A 48 -24.98 -1.68 15.72
C ASP A 48 -25.84 -0.43 15.46
N LYS A 49 -27.07 -0.61 14.97
CA LYS A 49 -28.01 0.48 14.69
C LYS A 49 -28.20 1.43 15.88
N HIS A 50 -28.30 0.89 17.09
CA HIS A 50 -28.57 1.67 18.30
C HIS A 50 -27.35 2.50 18.70
N LEU A 51 -26.16 1.90 18.66
CA LEU A 51 -24.89 2.58 18.92
C LEU A 51 -24.60 3.66 17.89
N THR A 52 -24.79 3.37 16.59
CA THR A 52 -24.56 4.33 15.51
C THR A 52 -25.51 5.53 15.65
N THR A 53 -26.82 5.30 15.75
CA THR A 53 -27.79 6.40 15.85
C THR A 53 -27.63 7.25 17.12
N ASN A 54 -27.22 6.64 18.24
CA ASN A 54 -26.91 7.37 19.48
C ASN A 54 -25.62 8.19 19.35
N SER A 55 -24.56 7.59 18.80
CA SER A 55 -23.27 8.27 18.63
C SER A 55 -23.41 9.48 17.70
N LEU A 56 -24.09 9.30 16.56
CA LEU A 56 -24.24 10.36 15.57
C LEU A 56 -25.11 11.52 16.07
N ALA A 57 -26.15 11.25 16.85
CA ALA A 57 -26.97 12.31 17.45
C ALA A 57 -26.23 13.10 18.56
N GLN A 58 -25.15 12.54 19.11
CA GLN A 58 -24.29 13.20 20.10
C GLN A 58 -23.06 13.85 19.47
N GLU A 59 -22.75 13.55 18.21
CA GLU A 59 -21.73 14.30 17.47
C GLU A 59 -22.19 15.76 17.41
N GLY A 60 -21.35 16.67 17.91
CA GLY A 60 -21.55 18.10 17.72
C GLY A 60 -21.61 18.46 16.22
N PRO A 61 -22.00 19.70 15.86
CA PRO A 61 -21.98 20.12 14.47
C PRO A 61 -20.62 19.81 13.85
N SER A 62 -20.64 19.18 12.66
CA SER A 62 -19.43 18.82 11.94
C SER A 62 -18.53 20.04 11.77
N ASP A 63 -17.27 19.91 12.19
CA ASP A 63 -16.25 20.95 11.96
C ASP A 63 -16.01 21.22 10.46
N ARG A 64 -16.41 20.27 9.59
CA ARG A 64 -16.34 20.41 8.14
C ARG A 64 -17.64 20.99 7.58
N VAL A 65 -17.49 22.06 6.79
CA VAL A 65 -18.60 22.82 6.20
C VAL A 65 -19.14 22.16 4.92
N THR A 66 -18.29 21.45 4.19
CA THR A 66 -18.61 20.85 2.88
C THR A 66 -18.78 19.34 2.96
N LEU A 67 -19.69 18.76 2.18
CA LEU A 67 -19.83 17.31 2.05
C LEU A 67 -18.61 16.68 1.35
N PRO A 68 -18.30 15.39 1.60
CA PRO A 68 -17.22 14.73 0.90
C PRO A 68 -17.55 14.55 -0.57
N GLU A 69 -16.55 14.71 -1.43
CA GLU A 69 -16.64 14.30 -2.82
C GLU A 69 -16.68 12.76 -2.90
N VAL A 70 -17.58 12.24 -3.73
CA VAL A 70 -17.70 10.79 -3.99
C VAL A 70 -17.01 10.48 -5.31
N ARG A 71 -15.98 9.62 -5.27
CA ARG A 71 -15.22 9.16 -6.44
C ARG A 71 -15.30 7.64 -6.60
N ASP A 72 -15.07 7.16 -7.82
CA ASP A 72 -14.95 5.73 -8.16
C ASP A 72 -16.16 4.88 -7.70
N PHE A 73 -17.36 5.45 -7.75
CA PHE A 73 -18.57 4.80 -7.22
C PHE A 73 -19.02 3.65 -8.12
N THR A 74 -19.13 2.46 -7.54
CA THR A 74 -19.61 1.24 -8.20
C THR A 74 -20.69 0.60 -7.35
N ALA A 75 -21.64 -0.06 -8.02
CA ALA A 75 -22.69 -0.85 -7.39
C ALA A 75 -22.78 -2.22 -8.05
N ARG A 76 -23.02 -3.25 -7.24
CA ARG A 76 -23.12 -4.64 -7.70
C ARG A 76 -24.27 -5.33 -6.97
N ILE A 77 -25.17 -5.94 -7.74
CA ILE A 77 -26.19 -6.84 -7.19
C ILE A 77 -25.48 -8.07 -6.62
N ILE A 78 -25.71 -8.38 -5.35
CA ILE A 78 -25.13 -9.53 -4.65
C ILE A 78 -26.18 -10.56 -4.21
N ALA A 79 -27.45 -10.15 -4.14
CA ALA A 79 -28.63 -11.00 -4.00
C ALA A 79 -29.83 -10.30 -4.64
N GLU A 80 -30.96 -10.99 -4.77
CA GLU A 80 -32.22 -10.43 -5.31
C GLU A 80 -32.66 -9.16 -4.55
N ASP A 81 -32.45 -9.15 -3.24
CA ASP A 81 -32.80 -8.07 -2.33
C ASP A 81 -31.58 -7.29 -1.83
N ALA A 82 -30.38 -7.47 -2.41
CA ALA A 82 -29.15 -6.89 -1.86
C ALA A 82 -28.16 -6.35 -2.88
N VAL A 83 -27.61 -5.18 -2.58
CA VAL A 83 -26.62 -4.46 -3.38
C VAL A 83 -25.38 -4.13 -2.54
N LEU A 84 -24.20 -4.42 -3.09
CA LEU A 84 -22.92 -3.94 -2.60
C LEU A 84 -22.55 -2.65 -3.33
N VAL A 85 -22.19 -1.61 -2.59
CA VAL A 85 -21.58 -0.40 -3.16
C VAL A 85 -20.16 -0.20 -2.65
N LEU A 86 -19.29 0.24 -3.55
CA LEU A 86 -17.89 0.55 -3.26
C LEU A 86 -17.56 1.92 -3.83
N TYR A 87 -16.93 2.78 -3.03
CA TYR A 87 -16.54 4.12 -3.47
C TYR A 87 -15.46 4.73 -2.59
N ARG A 88 -14.95 5.88 -3.00
CA ARG A 88 -14.03 6.71 -2.22
C ARG A 88 -14.74 7.99 -1.79
N SER A 89 -14.71 8.31 -0.50
CA SER A 89 -15.12 9.64 -0.01
C SER A 89 -13.88 10.49 0.25
N VAL A 90 -13.78 11.64 -0.40
CA VAL A 90 -12.65 12.58 -0.28
C VAL A 90 -13.14 13.85 0.37
N TRP A 91 -12.67 14.11 1.59
CA TRP A 91 -12.85 15.38 2.25
C TRP A 91 -11.65 16.27 1.98
N GLN A 92 -11.87 17.41 1.31
CA GLN A 92 -10.84 18.41 1.04
C GLN A 92 -10.29 19.04 2.32
N ALA A 93 -9.13 19.67 2.27
CA ALA A 93 -8.63 20.43 3.42
C ALA A 93 -9.56 21.63 3.70
N ASP A 94 -10.00 21.79 4.94
CA ASP A 94 -10.96 22.83 5.34
C ASP A 94 -10.76 23.18 6.82
N GLY A 95 -10.79 24.48 7.17
CA GLY A 95 -10.76 24.94 8.57
C GLY A 95 -9.58 24.45 9.42
N GLY A 96 -8.44 24.12 8.82
CA GLY A 96 -7.28 23.53 9.51
C GLY A 96 -7.31 22.00 9.65
N LEU A 97 -8.37 21.33 9.18
CA LEU A 97 -8.43 19.88 9.08
C LEU A 97 -7.73 19.41 7.79
N PRO A 98 -6.88 18.37 7.85
CA PRO A 98 -6.18 17.85 6.68
C PRO A 98 -7.15 17.20 5.69
N GLU A 99 -6.74 17.04 4.43
CA GLU A 99 -7.46 16.19 3.48
C GLU A 99 -7.61 14.77 4.05
N ARG A 100 -8.82 14.20 3.95
CA ARG A 100 -9.12 12.84 4.44
C ARG A 100 -9.79 12.04 3.34
N THR A 101 -9.14 10.96 2.93
CA THR A 101 -9.69 9.99 1.99
C THR A 101 -10.10 8.72 2.73
N THR A 102 -11.30 8.19 2.43
CA THR A 102 -11.81 6.94 3.01
C THR A 102 -12.32 6.03 1.89
N LEU A 103 -11.89 4.76 1.90
CA LEU A 103 -12.50 3.71 1.08
C LEU A 103 -13.74 3.21 1.79
N ARG A 104 -14.86 3.14 1.08
CA ARG A 104 -16.17 2.81 1.64
C ARG A 104 -16.75 1.59 0.97
N SER A 105 -17.34 0.74 1.79
CA SER A 105 -18.09 -0.44 1.38
C SER A 105 -19.38 -0.50 2.18
N SER A 106 -20.50 -0.62 1.49
CA SER A 106 -21.80 -0.78 2.14
C SER A 106 -22.62 -1.87 1.46
N VAL A 107 -23.41 -2.58 2.25
CA VAL A 107 -24.45 -3.48 1.74
C VAL A 107 -25.81 -2.87 2.03
N TRP A 108 -26.58 -2.65 0.98
CA TRP A 108 -27.96 -2.19 1.03
C TRP A 108 -28.88 -3.39 0.82
N LYS A 109 -29.93 -3.51 1.64
CA LYS A 109 -30.96 -4.53 1.53
C LYS A 109 -32.33 -3.90 1.27
N LEU A 110 -33.13 -4.50 0.40
CA LEU A 110 -34.50 -4.09 0.13
C LEU A 110 -35.43 -4.72 1.17
N ILE A 111 -35.90 -3.91 2.13
CA ILE A 111 -36.75 -4.35 3.25
C ILE A 111 -38.06 -3.56 3.19
N ASP A 112 -39.19 -4.27 3.09
CA ASP A 112 -40.53 -3.68 2.98
C ASP A 112 -40.63 -2.61 1.87
N GLY A 113 -40.01 -2.90 0.71
CA GLY A 113 -39.98 -2.00 -0.44
C GLY A 113 -39.07 -0.77 -0.27
N ARG A 114 -38.20 -0.72 0.73
CA ARG A 114 -37.25 0.36 0.95
C ARG A 114 -35.82 -0.17 1.10
N TRP A 115 -34.87 0.48 0.44
CA TRP A 115 -33.45 0.19 0.63
C TRP A 115 -33.00 0.69 2.00
N ARG A 116 -32.44 -0.21 2.79
CA ARG A 116 -31.83 0.08 4.09
C ARG A 116 -30.44 -0.53 4.16
N MET A 117 -29.48 0.22 4.68
CA MET A 117 -28.11 -0.24 4.83
C MET A 117 -28.05 -1.31 5.93
N ALA A 118 -27.56 -2.50 5.59
CA ALA A 118 -27.37 -3.61 6.50
C ALA A 118 -25.92 -3.74 6.99
N PHE A 119 -24.96 -3.24 6.21
CA PHE A 119 -23.56 -3.23 6.62
C PHE A 119 -22.83 -1.99 6.12
N HIS A 120 -21.89 -1.47 6.92
CA HIS A 120 -20.98 -0.41 6.51
C HIS A 120 -19.55 -0.64 7.00
N GLN A 121 -18.58 -0.26 6.18
CA GLN A 121 -17.20 -0.11 6.61
C GLN A 121 -16.54 1.07 5.91
N GLY A 122 -15.86 1.91 6.69
CA GLY A 122 -14.99 2.99 6.21
C GLY A 122 -13.54 2.77 6.61
N THR A 123 -12.66 2.54 5.63
CA THR A 123 -11.21 2.41 5.86
C THR A 123 -10.51 3.72 5.50
N ILE A 124 -9.90 4.39 6.49
CA ILE A 124 -9.13 5.62 6.25
C ILE A 124 -7.91 5.28 5.40
N VAL A 125 -7.71 6.00 4.31
CA VAL A 125 -6.47 5.95 3.52
C VAL A 125 -5.47 6.90 4.18
N PRO A 126 -4.34 6.39 4.73
CA PRO A 126 -3.35 7.26 5.35
C PRO A 126 -2.82 8.28 4.34
N THR A 127 -2.69 9.55 4.72
CA THR A 127 -2.19 10.63 3.85
C THR A 127 -0.81 10.35 3.25
N ALA A 128 0.00 9.51 3.90
CA ALA A 128 1.26 9.03 3.35
C ALA A 128 1.08 8.32 1.99
N VAL A 129 -0.04 7.61 1.79
CA VAL A 129 -0.41 6.91 0.54
C VAL A 129 -0.78 7.87 -0.60
N LEU A 130 -1.09 9.14 -0.30
CA LEU A 130 -1.50 10.14 -1.29
C LEU A 130 -0.32 10.93 -1.87
N ARG A 131 0.88 10.83 -1.27
CA ARG A 131 2.10 11.35 -1.90
C ARG A 131 2.68 10.24 -2.77
N SER A 132 2.70 10.45 -4.07
CA SER A 132 3.54 9.65 -4.94
C SER A 132 4.98 9.75 -4.46
N ALA A 133 5.63 8.60 -4.34
CA ALA A 133 7.05 8.56 -4.01
C ALA A 133 7.82 9.39 -5.07
N PRO A 134 8.70 10.32 -4.69
CA PRO A 134 9.34 11.20 -5.66
C PRO A 134 10.23 10.40 -6.62
N ALA A 135 10.41 10.90 -7.83
CA ALA A 135 11.42 10.37 -8.74
C ALA A 135 12.82 10.77 -8.22
N ILE A 136 13.72 9.81 -8.07
CA ILE A 136 15.07 10.00 -7.55
C ILE A 136 16.07 9.57 -8.63
N PRO A 137 16.65 10.51 -9.39
CA PRO A 137 17.60 10.19 -10.46
C PRO A 137 18.98 9.85 -9.89
N GLY A 138 19.57 8.78 -10.40
CA GLY A 138 20.99 8.43 -10.27
C GLY A 138 21.74 8.62 -11.58
N HIS A 139 22.88 7.94 -11.71
CA HIS A 139 23.72 8.01 -12.90
C HIS A 139 23.21 7.10 -14.02
N ASN A 140 22.95 5.82 -13.71
CA ASN A 140 22.34 4.86 -14.63
C ASN A 140 20.99 4.34 -14.13
N VAL A 141 20.67 4.61 -12.87
CA VAL A 141 19.44 4.16 -12.21
C VAL A 141 18.50 5.33 -12.00
N LEU A 142 17.21 5.12 -12.23
CA LEU A 142 16.13 6.01 -11.80
C LEU A 142 15.21 5.23 -10.86
N LEU A 143 14.97 5.78 -9.66
CA LEU A 143 13.86 5.33 -8.83
C LEU A 143 12.64 6.17 -9.17
N ARG A 144 11.53 5.54 -9.59
CA ARG A 144 10.30 6.26 -9.96
C ARG A 144 9.06 5.55 -9.46
N THR A 145 7.94 6.25 -9.50
CA THR A 145 6.63 5.63 -9.29
C THR A 145 6.37 4.53 -10.30
N ALA A 146 5.67 3.51 -9.84
CA ALA A 146 5.09 2.51 -10.73
C ALA A 146 3.93 3.10 -11.53
N THR A 147 3.75 2.58 -12.74
CA THR A 147 2.63 2.87 -13.63
C THR A 147 2.03 1.56 -14.13
N SER A 148 0.81 1.59 -14.67
CA SER A 148 0.20 0.41 -15.30
C SER A 148 1.05 -0.16 -16.46
N ASN A 149 1.88 0.65 -17.11
CA ASN A 149 2.75 0.20 -18.19
C ASN A 149 3.87 -0.74 -17.71
N ASP A 150 4.19 -0.72 -16.42
CA ASP A 150 5.19 -1.62 -15.83
C ASP A 150 4.70 -3.08 -15.75
N ILE A 151 3.40 -3.33 -15.93
CA ILE A 151 2.83 -4.68 -15.91
C ILE A 151 3.40 -5.52 -17.06
N GLU A 152 3.44 -4.96 -18.27
CA GLU A 152 4.00 -5.65 -19.44
C GLU A 152 5.50 -5.89 -19.27
N ALA A 153 6.22 -4.90 -18.76
CA ALA A 153 7.66 -5.02 -18.54
C ALA A 153 7.97 -6.10 -17.49
N ARG A 154 7.22 -6.13 -16.37
CA ARG A 154 7.36 -7.17 -15.35
C ARG A 154 6.99 -8.55 -15.90
N LEU A 155 5.94 -8.64 -16.71
CA LEU A 155 5.53 -9.89 -17.35
C LEU A 155 6.62 -10.43 -18.28
N ALA A 156 7.20 -9.55 -19.11
CA ALA A 156 8.24 -9.89 -20.08
C ALA A 156 9.54 -10.40 -19.45
N LEU A 157 9.90 -9.91 -18.26
CA LEU A 157 11.07 -10.41 -17.52
C LEU A 157 10.89 -11.84 -16.98
N GLY A 158 9.66 -12.35 -16.91
CA GLY A 158 9.40 -13.72 -16.48
C GLY A 158 9.85 -13.98 -15.03
N ASN A 159 10.20 -15.23 -14.73
CA ASN A 159 10.80 -15.63 -13.47
C ASN A 159 12.07 -16.42 -13.75
N ASP A 160 13.22 -15.80 -13.50
CA ASP A 160 14.51 -16.47 -13.60
C ASP A 160 14.73 -17.38 -12.36
N PRO A 161 15.08 -18.67 -12.54
CA PRO A 161 15.26 -19.62 -11.44
C PRO A 161 16.30 -19.20 -10.40
N GLU A 162 17.41 -18.61 -10.84
CA GLU A 162 18.46 -18.16 -9.92
C GLU A 162 18.02 -16.92 -9.15
N ILE A 163 17.32 -15.99 -9.80
CA ILE A 163 16.77 -14.80 -9.14
C ILE A 163 15.74 -15.21 -8.08
N ILE A 164 14.80 -16.10 -8.41
CA ILE A 164 13.77 -16.48 -7.43
C ILE A 164 14.33 -17.25 -6.24
N GLN A 165 15.41 -18.00 -6.42
CA GLN A 165 16.09 -18.68 -5.32
C GLN A 165 16.69 -17.69 -4.33
N MET A 166 17.15 -16.53 -4.82
CA MET A 166 17.63 -15.44 -3.97
C MET A 166 16.53 -14.76 -3.15
N PHE A 167 15.25 -15.01 -3.48
CA PHE A 167 14.09 -14.64 -2.69
C PHE A 167 13.58 -15.77 -1.78
N GLY A 168 14.32 -16.89 -1.68
CA GLY A 168 13.95 -18.03 -0.85
C GLY A 168 12.88 -18.93 -1.46
N MET A 169 12.66 -18.84 -2.78
CA MET A 169 11.76 -19.74 -3.50
C MET A 169 12.54 -20.90 -4.14
N SER A 170 11.88 -22.03 -4.35
CA SER A 170 12.52 -23.19 -4.99
C SER A 170 12.85 -22.93 -6.46
N LYS A 171 14.11 -23.16 -6.85
CA LYS A 171 14.54 -23.02 -8.25
C LYS A 171 13.95 -24.11 -9.17
N THR A 172 13.50 -25.22 -8.61
CA THR A 172 12.89 -26.33 -9.36
C THR A 172 11.38 -26.21 -9.50
N ALA A 173 10.73 -25.34 -8.72
CA ALA A 173 9.28 -25.12 -8.74
C ALA A 173 8.90 -23.74 -9.33
N VAL A 174 9.72 -23.23 -10.25
CA VAL A 174 9.50 -21.92 -10.90
C VAL A 174 8.25 -22.00 -11.76
N LYS A 175 7.22 -21.24 -11.41
CA LYS A 175 6.06 -21.02 -12.28
C LYS A 175 6.34 -19.84 -13.21
N PRO A 176 5.92 -19.88 -14.49
CA PRO A 176 5.97 -18.72 -15.36
C PRO A 176 5.28 -17.51 -14.73
N MET A 177 5.78 -16.31 -15.04
CA MET A 177 5.09 -15.09 -14.64
C MET A 177 3.75 -15.02 -15.38
N SER A 178 2.65 -14.91 -14.64
CA SER A 178 1.33 -14.68 -15.21
C SER A 178 0.98 -13.20 -15.18
N ARG A 179 0.09 -12.77 -16.08
CA ARG A 179 -0.42 -11.41 -16.12
C ARG A 179 -1.02 -10.98 -14.79
N ASP A 180 -1.86 -11.81 -14.16
CA ASP A 180 -2.48 -11.49 -12.87
C ASP A 180 -1.45 -11.27 -11.76
N LYS A 181 -0.38 -12.06 -11.74
CA LYS A 181 0.72 -11.87 -10.78
C LYS A 181 1.51 -10.60 -11.06
N ALA A 182 1.80 -10.30 -12.33
CA ALA A 182 2.47 -9.06 -12.72
C ALA A 182 1.62 -7.83 -12.36
N THR A 183 0.31 -7.87 -12.63
CA THR A 183 -0.66 -6.85 -12.23
C THR A 183 -0.68 -6.67 -10.72
N GLY A 184 -0.84 -7.75 -9.95
CA GLY A 184 -0.83 -7.70 -8.49
C GLY A 184 0.47 -7.13 -7.92
N TRP A 185 1.61 -7.48 -8.53
CA TRP A 185 2.92 -6.96 -8.16
C TRP A 185 3.01 -5.44 -8.35
N VAL A 186 2.70 -4.96 -9.56
CA VAL A 186 2.74 -3.53 -9.89
C VAL A 186 1.75 -2.74 -9.04
N GLN A 187 0.55 -3.27 -8.80
CA GLN A 187 -0.42 -2.61 -7.92
C GLN A 187 0.04 -2.57 -6.46
N GLY A 188 0.79 -3.58 -6.00
CA GLY A 188 1.47 -3.55 -4.71
C GLY A 188 2.46 -2.39 -4.59
N ILE A 189 3.22 -2.10 -5.66
CA ILE A 189 4.13 -0.95 -5.71
C ILE A 189 3.34 0.36 -5.72
N ILE A 190 2.32 0.47 -6.58
CA ILE A 190 1.49 1.70 -6.70
C ILE A 190 0.83 2.05 -5.36
N SER A 191 0.35 1.05 -4.63
CA SER A 191 -0.34 1.25 -3.35
C SER A 191 0.60 1.48 -2.16
N ASN A 192 1.90 1.27 -2.32
CA ASN A 192 2.89 1.48 -1.27
C ASN A 192 3.61 2.84 -1.46
N PRO A 193 3.39 3.82 -0.57
CA PRO A 193 4.01 5.15 -0.69
C PRO A 193 5.53 5.17 -0.50
N TYR A 194 6.11 4.07 -0.04
CA TYR A 194 7.54 3.90 0.14
C TYR A 194 8.11 2.82 -0.79
N ALA A 195 7.50 2.62 -1.96
CA ALA A 195 8.00 1.71 -2.99
C ALA A 195 8.25 2.44 -4.31
N TRP A 196 9.30 2.00 -5.01
CA TRP A 196 9.71 2.53 -6.30
C TRP A 196 9.99 1.39 -7.27
N VAL A 197 9.69 1.65 -8.54
CA VAL A 197 10.30 0.92 -9.65
C VAL A 197 11.75 1.35 -9.77
N ILE A 198 12.64 0.37 -9.96
CA ILE A 198 14.00 0.59 -10.39
C ILE A 198 14.01 0.52 -11.91
N GLU A 199 14.40 1.63 -12.53
CA GLU A 199 14.68 1.71 -13.95
C GLU A 199 16.20 1.80 -14.17
N VAL A 200 16.72 1.03 -15.12
CA VAL A 200 18.13 1.05 -15.54
C VAL A 200 18.20 1.39 -17.01
N ASN A 201 18.88 2.48 -17.37
CA ASN A 201 19.03 2.93 -18.76
C ASN A 201 17.68 3.00 -19.52
N GLY A 202 16.63 3.54 -18.90
CA GLY A 202 15.31 3.67 -19.51
C GLY A 202 14.43 2.41 -19.48
N LYS A 203 14.88 1.32 -18.85
CA LYS A 203 14.15 0.05 -18.81
C LYS A 203 13.80 -0.39 -17.40
N PHE A 204 12.58 -0.87 -17.20
CA PHE A 204 12.17 -1.53 -15.97
C PHE A 204 13.15 -2.66 -15.63
N ALA A 205 13.69 -2.63 -14.41
CA ALA A 205 14.73 -3.54 -13.98
C ALA A 205 14.40 -4.23 -12.64
N GLY A 206 13.55 -3.61 -11.83
CA GLY A 206 13.36 -4.05 -10.45
C GLY A 206 12.41 -3.20 -9.63
N GLU A 207 12.45 -3.44 -8.33
CA GLU A 207 11.74 -2.70 -7.31
C GLU A 207 12.65 -2.50 -6.10
N ILE A 208 12.52 -1.35 -5.45
CA ILE A 208 13.07 -1.10 -4.11
C ILE A 208 12.00 -0.45 -3.24
N ARG A 209 11.94 -0.82 -1.96
CA ARG A 209 10.97 -0.24 -1.04
C ARG A 209 11.45 -0.20 0.41
N LEU A 210 10.78 0.62 1.21
CA LEU A 210 10.83 0.58 2.66
C LEU A 210 9.55 -0.06 3.21
N ASP A 211 9.75 -1.06 4.06
CA ASP A 211 8.72 -1.76 4.81
C ASP A 211 8.80 -1.37 6.29
N ARG A 212 7.65 -1.35 6.97
CA ARG A 212 7.53 -1.05 8.41
C ARG A 212 8.19 0.29 8.80
N VAL A 213 7.89 1.34 8.06
CA VAL A 213 8.34 2.70 8.38
C VAL A 213 7.73 3.14 9.71
N ASP A 214 8.57 3.31 10.71
CA ASP A 214 8.24 3.80 12.04
C ASP A 214 8.82 5.21 12.21
N ARG A 215 7.94 6.20 12.34
CA ARG A 215 8.34 7.60 12.48
C ARG A 215 8.76 7.98 13.89
N THR A 216 8.31 7.22 14.90
CA THR A 216 8.66 7.46 16.31
C THR A 216 10.09 7.00 16.55
N ASP A 217 10.38 5.75 16.18
CA ASP A 217 11.72 5.17 16.29
C ASP A 217 12.65 5.63 15.14
N ARG A 218 12.09 6.31 14.14
CA ARG A 218 12.78 6.77 12.92
C ARG A 218 13.52 5.61 12.25
N ARG A 219 12.83 4.50 11.99
CA ARG A 219 13.43 3.31 11.38
C ARG A 219 12.55 2.68 10.31
N ALA A 220 13.18 1.92 9.43
CA ALA A 220 12.47 1.04 8.50
C ALA A 220 13.31 -0.20 8.17
N SER A 221 12.66 -1.20 7.57
CA SER A 221 13.33 -2.27 6.81
C SER A 221 13.29 -1.94 5.32
N MET A 222 14.28 -2.38 4.56
CA MET A 222 14.32 -2.24 3.11
C MET A 222 14.20 -3.61 2.45
N ALA A 223 13.57 -3.64 1.29
CA ALA A 223 13.60 -4.77 0.36
C ALA A 223 13.95 -4.28 -1.04
N ILE A 224 14.69 -5.10 -1.79
CA ILE A 224 15.08 -4.82 -3.17
C ILE A 224 15.00 -6.12 -4.00
N GLY A 225 14.48 -6.00 -5.23
CA GLY A 225 14.47 -7.08 -6.21
C GLY A 225 14.94 -6.56 -7.57
N MET A 226 15.94 -7.21 -8.14
CA MET A 226 16.36 -7.00 -9.53
C MET A 226 15.89 -8.22 -10.34
N TYR A 227 15.13 -7.99 -11.42
CA TYR A 227 14.41 -9.06 -12.12
C TYR A 227 14.98 -9.38 -13.51
N ASP A 228 15.94 -8.61 -14.00
CA ASP A 228 16.68 -8.93 -15.23
C ASP A 228 18.05 -9.52 -14.88
N ALA A 229 18.28 -10.79 -15.27
CA ALA A 229 19.54 -11.49 -15.02
C ALA A 229 20.73 -10.82 -15.71
N ASN A 230 20.52 -10.16 -16.86
CA ASN A 230 21.58 -9.58 -17.68
C ASN A 230 22.24 -8.36 -17.06
N ILE A 231 21.66 -7.79 -16.01
CA ILE A 231 22.14 -6.58 -15.33
C ILE A 231 22.67 -6.85 -13.91
N LEU A 232 22.60 -8.11 -13.46
CA LEU A 232 23.11 -8.51 -12.15
C LEU A 232 24.64 -8.35 -12.09
N GLY A 233 25.16 -8.02 -10.91
CA GLY A 233 26.61 -7.87 -10.68
C GLY A 233 27.23 -6.61 -11.29
N LYS A 234 26.48 -5.76 -12.01
CA LYS A 234 26.99 -4.53 -12.66
C LYS A 234 26.93 -3.27 -11.79
N GLY A 235 26.47 -3.38 -10.54
CA GLY A 235 26.44 -2.29 -9.57
C GLY A 235 25.12 -1.50 -9.48
N TYR A 236 24.16 -1.72 -10.38
CA TYR A 236 22.87 -1.02 -10.37
C TYR A 236 22.07 -1.22 -9.08
N GLY A 237 22.09 -2.42 -8.49
CA GLY A 237 21.44 -2.65 -7.18
C GLY A 237 22.05 -1.80 -6.06
N SER A 238 23.38 -1.66 -6.02
CA SER A 238 24.04 -0.77 -5.04
C SER A 238 23.72 0.70 -5.29
N GLU A 239 23.60 1.13 -6.54
CA GLU A 239 23.19 2.48 -6.89
C GLU A 239 21.76 2.77 -6.43
N ALA A 240 20.81 1.88 -6.73
CA ALA A 240 19.42 1.96 -6.25
C ALA A 240 19.34 2.05 -4.72
N ILE A 241 20.11 1.22 -4.00
CA ILE A 241 20.18 1.27 -2.53
C ILE A 241 20.67 2.63 -2.04
N ARG A 242 21.72 3.21 -2.66
CA ARG A 242 22.22 4.53 -2.24
C ARG A 242 21.20 5.63 -2.46
N LEU A 243 20.48 5.62 -3.59
CA LEU A 243 19.41 6.59 -3.86
C LEU A 243 18.30 6.50 -2.81
N LEU A 244 17.88 5.28 -2.44
CA LEU A 244 16.91 5.09 -1.38
C LEU A 244 17.43 5.57 -0.02
N LEU A 245 18.68 5.27 0.34
CA LEU A 245 19.27 5.73 1.60
C LEU A 245 19.38 7.26 1.67
N GLN A 246 19.72 7.92 0.56
CA GLN A 246 19.70 9.39 0.47
C GLN A 246 18.31 9.94 0.80
N TYR A 247 17.27 9.35 0.21
CA TYR A 247 15.89 9.74 0.49
C TYR A 247 15.47 9.42 1.93
N ALA A 248 15.80 8.23 2.43
CA ALA A 248 15.40 7.78 3.76
C ALA A 248 16.02 8.62 4.89
N PHE A 249 17.31 8.93 4.79
CA PHE A 249 18.01 9.71 5.82
C PHE A 249 17.88 11.22 5.59
N GLY A 250 17.81 11.66 4.33
CA GLY A 250 17.64 13.06 3.96
C GLY A 250 16.21 13.54 4.14
N GLU A 251 15.29 13.06 3.30
CA GLU A 251 13.91 13.56 3.21
C GLU A 251 13.00 13.00 4.30
N LEU A 252 13.13 11.71 4.63
CA LEU A 252 12.30 11.09 5.68
C LEU A 252 12.86 11.28 7.09
N HIS A 253 14.09 11.79 7.21
CA HIS A 253 14.82 11.95 8.47
C HIS A 253 14.83 10.68 9.34
N LEU A 254 14.83 9.50 8.70
CA LEU A 254 15.00 8.24 9.42
C LEU A 254 16.41 8.21 10.02
N HIS A 255 16.55 7.48 11.11
CA HIS A 255 17.81 7.22 11.77
C HIS A 255 18.43 5.88 11.30
N ARG A 256 17.59 4.89 10.96
CA ARG A 256 18.06 3.51 10.75
C ARG A 256 17.32 2.77 9.65
N ILE A 257 18.07 2.11 8.76
CA ILE A 257 17.55 1.17 7.76
C ILE A 257 18.14 -0.22 8.01
N SER A 258 17.29 -1.24 7.95
CA SER A 258 17.69 -2.65 8.11
C SER A 258 17.30 -3.50 6.91
N VAL A 259 17.99 -4.60 6.68
CA VAL A 259 17.63 -5.63 5.70
C VAL A 259 17.76 -7.01 6.33
N ARG A 260 16.93 -7.94 5.87
CA ARG A 260 17.08 -9.37 6.11
C ARG A 260 17.40 -10.04 4.79
N VAL A 261 18.41 -10.91 4.77
CA VAL A 261 18.90 -11.53 3.54
C VAL A 261 19.38 -12.95 3.79
N LEU A 262 19.00 -13.88 2.91
CA LEU A 262 19.48 -15.26 2.94
C LEU A 262 21.00 -15.30 2.98
N ALA A 263 21.56 -16.09 3.89
CA ALA A 263 23.00 -16.13 4.13
C ALA A 263 23.81 -16.59 2.90
N TYR A 264 23.18 -17.32 1.97
CA TYR A 264 23.80 -17.74 0.70
C TYR A 264 23.69 -16.69 -0.42
N ASN A 265 22.94 -15.59 -0.23
CA ASN A 265 22.78 -14.55 -1.24
C ASN A 265 23.96 -13.56 -1.19
N ASP A 266 25.14 -14.06 -1.52
CA ASP A 266 26.40 -13.31 -1.47
C ASP A 266 26.35 -12.03 -2.32
N ARG A 267 25.59 -12.05 -3.41
CA ARG A 267 25.42 -10.89 -4.30
C ARG A 267 24.73 -9.73 -3.58
N ALA A 268 23.62 -10.00 -2.90
CA ALA A 268 22.92 -8.98 -2.11
C ALA A 268 23.76 -8.52 -0.92
N ILE A 269 24.38 -9.46 -0.19
CA ILE A 269 25.27 -9.15 0.95
C ILE A 269 26.41 -8.22 0.54
N ARG A 270 27.08 -8.49 -0.59
CA ARG A 270 28.12 -7.59 -1.12
C ARG A 270 27.58 -6.20 -1.48
N ALA A 271 26.39 -6.14 -2.07
CA ALA A 271 25.75 -4.86 -2.41
C ALA A 271 25.44 -4.04 -1.14
N TYR A 272 24.89 -4.67 -0.10
CA TYR A 272 24.62 -4.01 1.19
C TYR A 272 25.90 -3.52 1.86
N LYS A 273 26.95 -4.35 1.95
CA LYS A 273 28.26 -3.95 2.49
C LYS A 273 28.84 -2.76 1.72
N LYS A 274 28.74 -2.74 0.39
CA LYS A 274 29.21 -1.62 -0.46
C LYS A 274 28.41 -0.32 -0.23
N CYS A 275 27.22 -0.42 0.34
CA CYS A 275 26.40 0.73 0.73
C CYS A 275 26.56 1.10 2.21
N GLY A 276 27.45 0.43 2.94
CA GLY A 276 27.79 0.73 4.34
C GLY A 276 27.01 -0.09 5.37
N PHE A 277 26.16 -1.02 4.97
CA PHE A 277 25.49 -1.90 5.93
C PHE A 277 26.49 -2.84 6.61
N ILE A 278 26.29 -3.04 7.90
CA ILE A 278 27.04 -4.01 8.71
C ILE A 278 26.15 -5.20 9.08
N ILE A 279 26.74 -6.37 9.32
CA ILE A 279 26.02 -7.54 9.85
C ILE A 279 25.83 -7.33 11.35
N GLU A 280 24.59 -7.46 11.81
CA GLU A 280 24.21 -7.24 13.21
C GLU A 280 23.70 -8.51 13.88
N GLY A 281 23.23 -9.48 13.09
CA GLY A 281 22.71 -10.73 13.61
C GLY A 281 22.55 -11.81 12.55
N ARG A 282 22.25 -13.01 13.02
CA ARG A 282 21.97 -14.20 12.21
C ARG A 282 20.76 -14.92 12.79
N GLU A 283 19.73 -15.08 11.97
CA GLU A 283 18.54 -15.87 12.26
C GLU A 283 18.77 -17.27 11.70
N ARG A 284 19.00 -18.25 12.59
CA ARG A 284 19.34 -19.62 12.19
C ARG A 284 18.12 -20.34 11.64
N GLU A 285 18.30 -21.07 10.54
CA GLU A 285 17.25 -21.92 9.94
C GLU A 285 15.93 -21.16 9.67
N ALA A 286 16.03 -19.89 9.26
CA ALA A 286 14.89 -19.00 9.05
C ALA A 286 14.09 -19.33 7.77
N ALA A 287 14.71 -19.98 6.80
CA ALA A 287 14.10 -20.29 5.50
C ALA A 287 14.32 -21.75 5.11
N PHE A 288 13.27 -22.40 4.59
CA PHE A 288 13.35 -23.75 4.02
C PHE A 288 13.26 -23.67 2.50
N VAL A 289 14.36 -24.00 1.81
CA VAL A 289 14.48 -23.86 0.35
C VAL A 289 15.08 -25.14 -0.21
N ASP A 290 14.47 -25.69 -1.27
CA ASP A 290 14.97 -26.89 -1.97
C ASP A 290 15.36 -28.05 -1.03
N GLY A 291 14.60 -28.26 0.04
CA GLY A 291 14.81 -29.37 0.98
C GLY A 291 15.81 -29.11 2.11
N SER A 292 16.38 -27.91 2.22
CA SER A 292 17.36 -27.55 3.25
C SER A 292 16.95 -26.30 4.01
N TRP A 293 17.30 -26.24 5.30
CA TRP A 293 17.17 -25.04 6.12
C TRP A 293 18.36 -24.11 5.91
N HIS A 294 18.08 -22.81 5.80
CA HIS A 294 19.06 -21.77 5.56
C HIS A 294 18.87 -20.62 6.54
N ASP A 295 19.98 -20.01 6.92
CA ASP A 295 19.99 -18.83 7.79
C ASP A 295 19.64 -17.56 7.01
N ASP A 296 19.10 -16.60 7.73
CA ASP A 296 19.04 -15.20 7.32
C ASP A 296 20.09 -14.38 8.08
N LEU A 297 20.73 -13.44 7.39
CA LEU A 297 21.55 -12.40 8.00
C LEU A 297 20.72 -11.14 8.17
N ILE A 298 20.85 -10.52 9.35
CA ILE A 298 20.27 -9.22 9.66
C ILE A 298 21.40 -8.20 9.50
N MET A 299 21.17 -7.21 8.63
CA MET A 299 22.13 -6.13 8.41
C MET A 299 21.46 -4.78 8.60
N GLY A 300 22.24 -3.79 9.06
CA GLY A 300 21.74 -2.44 9.32
C GLY A 300 22.75 -1.36 8.97
N ILE A 301 22.26 -0.15 8.76
CA ILE A 301 23.03 1.09 8.64
C ILE A 301 22.28 2.21 9.35
N VAL A 302 23.02 3.11 10.01
CA VAL A 302 22.46 4.32 10.61
C VAL A 302 22.88 5.60 9.88
N ASP A 303 22.06 6.65 10.00
CA ASP A 303 22.23 7.94 9.33
C ASP A 303 23.66 8.50 9.37
N ARG A 304 24.30 8.53 10.55
CA ARG A 304 25.65 9.05 10.78
C ARG A 304 26.74 8.26 10.05
N GLU A 305 26.52 6.97 9.80
CA GLU A 305 27.48 6.12 9.07
C GLU A 305 27.35 6.36 7.57
N PHE A 306 26.14 6.57 7.09
CA PHE A 306 25.89 6.94 5.70
C PHE A 306 26.43 8.34 5.37
N LEU A 307 26.14 9.34 6.22
CA LEU A 307 26.53 10.74 6.00
C LEU A 307 28.04 10.98 6.13
N LYS A 308 28.77 10.10 6.82
CA LYS A 308 30.24 10.17 6.93
C LYS A 308 30.98 9.59 5.72
N GLN A 309 30.28 8.91 4.81
CA GLN A 309 30.92 8.44 3.59
C GLN A 309 31.21 9.65 2.69
N PRO A 310 32.47 9.89 2.27
CA PRO A 310 32.75 10.97 1.34
C PRO A 310 31.88 10.77 0.10
N SER A 311 31.18 11.83 -0.30
CA SER A 311 30.35 11.82 -1.51
C SER A 311 31.22 11.37 -2.68
N SER A 312 31.05 10.12 -3.11
CA SER A 312 31.67 9.63 -4.33
C SER A 312 30.90 10.23 -5.50
N THR A 313 31.08 11.52 -5.73
CA THR A 313 30.68 12.18 -6.96
C THR A 313 31.55 11.57 -8.07
N PRO A 314 30.99 10.90 -9.08
CA PRO A 314 31.77 10.52 -10.25
C PRO A 314 32.26 11.81 -10.92
N ARG A 315 33.57 11.90 -11.19
CA ARG A 315 34.08 12.78 -12.25
C ARG A 315 33.74 12.19 -13.61
#